data_AF-R7TD01-F1
#
_entry.id   AF-R7TD01-F1
#
_cell.length_a   1.000
_cell.length_b   1.000
_cell.length_c   1.000
_cell.angle_alpha   90.00
_cell.angle_beta   90.00
_cell.angle_gamma   90.00
#
_symmetry.space_group_name_H-M   'P 1'
#
loop_
_entity.id
_entity.type
_entity.pdbx_description
1 polymer ?
#
loop_
_entity_poly.entity_id
_entity_poly.type
_entity_poly.pdbx_seq_one_letter_code
_entity_poly.pdbx_strand_id
1 'polypeptide(L)'
;MNKNKYCFYRNVQLILRQTDELYASRENQAKLEAAIALRSEWNESLAKVAEKKKFVNDAKSKKEELKCAWKTSIMMRRAALQQFLQAEFSQYEQELVAQSKAFFVQRT
;
A
#
# COMPACT_ATOMS: atom_id res chain seq x y z
N MET A 1 -65.53 28.00 38.93
CA MET A 1 -64.45 28.84 38.36
C MET A 1 -63.09 28.12 38.15
N ASN A 2 -62.99 26.78 38.11
CA ASN A 2 -61.67 26.11 38.07
C ASN A 2 -61.32 25.34 36.78
N LYS A 3 -62.28 25.05 35.88
CA LYS A 3 -62.02 24.21 34.69
C LYS A 3 -60.94 24.78 33.75
N ASN A 4 -60.91 26.11 33.55
CA ASN A 4 -59.90 26.77 32.72
C ASN A 4 -58.48 26.70 33.32
N LYS A 5 -58.35 26.77 34.65
CA LYS A 5 -57.06 26.61 35.33
C LYS A 5 -56.53 25.18 35.17
N TYR A 6 -57.37 24.17 35.40
CA TYR A 6 -56.97 22.76 35.22
C TYR A 6 -56.60 22.44 33.77
N CYS A 7 -57.31 23.00 32.78
CA CYS A 7 -56.97 22.82 31.37
C CYS A 7 -55.61 23.46 31.02
N PHE A 8 -55.33 24.65 31.58
CA PHE A 8 -54.05 25.32 31.42
C PHE A 8 -52.88 24.52 32.03
N TYR A 9 -53.00 24.05 33.27
CA TYR A 9 -51.95 23.24 33.90
C TYR A 9 -51.70 21.92 33.15
N ARG A 10 -52.76 21.28 32.63
CA ARG A 10 -52.63 20.07 31.82
C ARG A 10 -51.88 20.33 30.52
N ASN A 11 -52.15 21.43 29.84
CA ASN A 11 -51.45 21.80 28.60
C ASN A 11 -49.97 22.12 28.88
N VAL A 12 -49.67 22.83 29.97
CA VAL A 12 -48.27 23.10 30.37
C VAL A 12 -47.53 21.80 30.69
N GLN A 13 -48.17 20.86 31.40
CA GLN A 13 -47.56 19.54 31.68
C GLN A 13 -47.31 18.73 30.41
N LEU A 14 -48.24 18.77 29.44
CA LEU A 14 -48.05 18.10 28.15
C LEU A 14 -46.87 18.69 27.37
N ILE A 15 -46.75 20.02 27.35
CA ILE A 15 -45.63 20.71 26.69
C ILE A 15 -44.31 20.35 27.36
N LEU A 16 -44.24 20.39 28.69
CA LEU A 16 -43.02 20.04 29.44
C LEU A 16 -42.58 18.60 29.16
N ARG A 17 -43.53 17.66 29.19
CA ARG A 17 -43.25 16.26 28.86
C ARG A 17 -42.71 16.09 27.43
N GLN A 18 -43.34 16.76 26.47
CA GLN A 18 -42.88 16.71 25.07
C GLN A 18 -41.50 17.34 24.91
N THR A 19 -41.19 18.42 25.62
CA THR A 19 -39.86 19.02 25.60
C THR A 19 -38.81 18.11 26.23
N ASP A 20 -39.13 17.47 27.35
CA ASP A 20 -38.22 16.54 28.03
C ASP A 20 -37.90 15.32 27.15
N GLU A 21 -38.92 14.74 26.51
CA GLU A 21 -38.76 13.64 25.55
C GLU A 21 -37.89 14.06 24.35
N LEU A 22 -38.06 15.28 23.85
CA LEU A 22 -37.27 15.83 22.75
C LEU A 22 -35.82 16.11 23.16
N TYR A 23 -35.57 16.66 24.35
CA TYR A 23 -34.21 16.85 24.86
C TYR A 23 -33.51 15.52 25.12
N ALA A 24 -34.21 14.53 25.70
CA ALA A 24 -33.67 13.19 25.89
C ALA A 24 -33.29 12.53 24.55
N SER A 25 -34.14 12.67 23.52
CA SER A 25 -33.84 12.18 22.18
C SER A 25 -32.60 12.85 21.59
N ARG A 26 -32.47 14.17 21.73
CA ARG A 26 -31.31 14.92 21.24
C ARG A 26 -30.03 14.54 21.97
N GLU A 27 -30.09 14.35 23.28
CA GLU A 27 -28.94 13.93 24.07
C GLU A 27 -28.48 12.53 23.66
N ASN A 28 -29.42 11.61 23.43
CA ASN A 28 -29.09 10.28 22.94
C ASN A 28 -28.45 10.33 21.53
N GLN A 29 -29.00 11.14 20.64
CA GLN A 29 -28.44 11.35 19.31
C GLN A 29 -27.01 11.91 19.37
N ALA A 30 -26.76 12.93 20.21
CA ALA A 30 -25.44 13.51 20.39
C ALA A 30 -24.42 12.47 20.91
N LYS A 31 -24.83 11.57 21.82
CA LYS A 31 -23.97 10.47 22.30
C LYS A 31 -23.62 9.49 21.18
N LEU A 32 -24.59 9.14 20.34
CA LEU A 32 -24.37 8.26 19.18
C LEU A 32 -23.42 8.90 18.17
N GLU A 33 -23.64 10.17 17.84
CA GLU A 33 -22.80 10.92 16.91
C GLU A 33 -21.35 11.04 17.43
N ALA A 34 -21.17 11.30 18.73
CA ALA A 34 -19.85 11.34 19.34
C ALA A 34 -19.13 9.97 19.26
N ALA A 35 -19.85 8.87 19.52
CA ALA A 35 -19.29 7.53 19.40
C ALA A 35 -18.91 7.19 17.94
N ILE A 36 -19.73 7.60 16.97
CA ILE A 36 -19.45 7.42 15.54
C ILE A 36 -18.21 8.22 15.14
N ALA A 37 -18.11 9.48 15.59
CA ALA A 37 -16.97 10.35 15.30
C ALA A 37 -15.65 9.79 15.83
N LEU A 38 -15.64 9.30 17.07
CA LEU A 38 -14.46 8.63 17.65
C LEU A 38 -14.06 7.39 16.85
N ARG A 39 -15.05 6.59 16.42
CA ARG A 39 -14.80 5.41 15.61
C ARG A 39 -14.26 5.76 14.23
N SER A 40 -14.76 6.81 13.59
CA SER A 40 -14.24 7.26 12.28
C SER A 40 -12.81 7.77 12.40
N GLU A 41 -12.50 8.58 13.41
CA GLU A 41 -11.13 9.05 13.64
C GLU A 41 -10.16 7.90 13.85
N TRP A 42 -10.57 6.91 14.66
CA TRP A 42 -9.78 5.70 14.88
C TRP A 42 -9.54 4.95 13.57
N ASN A 43 -10.58 4.72 12.76
CA ASN A 43 -10.46 4.02 11.49
C ASN A 43 -9.53 4.74 10.50
N GLU A 44 -9.63 6.07 10.41
CA GLU A 44 -8.74 6.86 9.56
C GLU A 44 -7.28 6.78 10.03
N SER A 45 -7.05 6.81 11.35
CA SER A 45 -5.71 6.66 11.90
C SER A 45 -5.10 5.30 11.56
N LEU A 46 -5.90 4.23 11.66
CA LEU A 46 -5.49 2.88 11.28
C LEU A 46 -5.21 2.78 9.79
N ALA A 47 -6.06 3.36 8.94
CA ALA A 47 -5.87 3.37 7.49
C ALA A 47 -4.53 4.05 7.13
N LYS A 48 -4.24 5.21 7.70
CA LYS A 48 -2.96 5.92 7.49
C LYS A 48 -1.75 5.07 7.90
N VAL A 49 -1.83 4.39 9.04
CA VAL A 49 -0.75 3.50 9.50
C VAL A 49 -0.59 2.29 8.57
N ALA A 50 -1.70 1.69 8.12
CA ALA A 50 -1.70 0.57 7.20
C ALA A 50 -1.10 0.95 5.84
N GLU A 51 -1.49 2.10 5.28
CA GLU A 51 -0.92 2.64 4.05
C GLU A 51 0.58 2.89 4.17
N LYS A 52 1.03 3.49 5.28
CA LYS A 52 2.45 3.72 5.52
C LYS A 52 3.22 2.40 5.56
N LYS A 53 2.69 1.37 6.24
CA LYS A 53 3.30 0.03 6.28
C LYS A 53 3.35 -0.60 4.90
N LYS A 54 2.26 -0.52 4.14
CA LYS A 54 2.19 -1.02 2.77
C LYS A 54 3.25 -0.35 1.89
N PHE A 55 3.33 0.98 1.92
CA PHE A 55 4.31 1.74 1.14
C PHE A 55 5.76 1.33 1.47
N VAL A 56 6.09 1.16 2.75
CA VAL A 56 7.43 0.71 3.17
C VAL A 56 7.73 -0.70 2.65
N ASN A 57 6.76 -1.61 2.72
CA ASN A 57 6.93 -2.97 2.22
C ASN A 57 7.08 -3.00 0.69
N ASP A 58 6.26 -2.25 -0.04
CA ASP A 58 6.33 -2.12 -1.49
C ASP A 58 7.69 -1.54 -1.92
N ALA A 59 8.18 -0.52 -1.22
CA ALA A 59 9.50 0.06 -1.48
C ALA A 59 10.65 -0.94 -1.26
N LYS A 60 10.57 -1.77 -0.21
CA LYS A 60 11.54 -2.84 0.05
C LYS A 60 11.52 -3.90 -1.04
N SER A 61 10.33 -4.39 -1.40
CA SER A 61 10.15 -5.39 -2.46
C SER A 61 10.68 -4.89 -3.80
N LYS A 62 10.32 -3.67 -4.22
CA LYS A 62 10.87 -3.05 -5.45
C LYS A 62 12.39 -2.96 -5.44
N LYS A 63 13.00 -2.62 -4.29
CA LYS A 63 14.46 -2.55 -4.17
C LYS A 63 15.11 -3.93 -4.37
N GLU A 64 14.48 -5.00 -3.89
CA GLU A 64 14.96 -6.37 -4.09
C GLU A 64 14.80 -6.82 -5.53
N GLU A 65 13.65 -6.53 -6.16
CA GLU A 65 13.42 -6.79 -7.58
C GLU A 65 14.47 -6.09 -8.46
N LEU A 66 14.78 -4.82 -8.18
CA LEU A 66 15.84 -4.10 -8.90
C LEU A 66 17.22 -4.72 -8.73
N LYS A 67 17.55 -5.23 -7.53
CA LYS A 67 18.81 -5.95 -7.30
C LYS A 67 18.88 -7.23 -8.13
N CYS A 68 17.78 -7.99 -8.19
CA CYS A 68 17.70 -9.19 -9.01
C CYS A 68 17.82 -8.85 -10.50
N ALA A 69 17.08 -7.85 -10.98
CA ALA A 69 17.13 -7.38 -12.36
C ALA A 69 18.54 -6.88 -12.76
N TRP A 70 19.24 -6.23 -11.85
CA TRP A 70 20.64 -5.82 -12.09
C TRP A 70 21.56 -7.03 -12.27
N LYS A 71 21.45 -8.02 -11.38
CA LYS A 71 22.24 -9.26 -11.47
C LYS A 71 21.95 -10.00 -12.78
N THR A 72 20.68 -10.15 -13.16
CA THR A 72 20.31 -10.82 -14.41
C THR A 72 20.84 -10.06 -15.62
N SER A 73 20.78 -8.72 -15.63
CA SER A 73 21.36 -7.90 -16.71
C SER A 73 22.87 -8.13 -16.86
N ILE A 74 23.62 -8.23 -15.75
CA ILE A 74 25.06 -8.54 -15.81
C ILE A 74 25.29 -9.95 -16.34
N MET A 75 24.53 -10.94 -15.88
CA MET A 75 24.67 -12.33 -16.34
C MET A 75 24.38 -12.46 -17.83
N MET A 76 23.34 -11.79 -18.33
CA MET A 76 23.02 -11.73 -19.76
C MET A 76 24.17 -11.11 -20.56
N ARG A 77 24.74 -9.99 -20.08
CA ARG A 77 25.90 -9.36 -20.74
C ARG A 77 27.12 -10.28 -20.78
N ARG A 78 27.40 -10.98 -19.68
CA ARG A 78 28.51 -11.96 -19.62
C ARG A 78 28.30 -13.12 -20.58
N ALA A 79 27.09 -13.66 -20.65
CA ALA A 79 26.76 -14.74 -21.57
C ALA A 79 26.90 -14.29 -23.03
N ALA A 80 26.39 -13.10 -23.36
CA ALA A 80 26.53 -12.52 -24.70
C ALA A 80 28.01 -12.28 -25.07
N LEU A 81 28.81 -11.73 -24.14
CA LEU A 81 30.24 -11.54 -24.35
C LEU A 81 30.97 -12.88 -24.56
N GLN A 82 30.63 -13.91 -23.80
CA GLN A 82 31.23 -15.23 -23.97
C GLN A 82 30.90 -15.83 -25.34
N GLN A 83 29.66 -15.70 -25.81
CA GLN A 83 29.28 -16.14 -27.15
C GLN A 83 30.03 -15.36 -28.24
N PHE A 84 30.17 -14.04 -28.07
CA PHE A 84 30.91 -13.20 -28.99
C PHE A 84 32.39 -13.59 -29.06
N LEU A 85 33.04 -13.75 -27.91
CA LEU A 85 34.43 -14.21 -27.84
C LEU A 85 34.61 -15.60 -28.46
N GLN A 86 33.69 -16.54 -28.21
CA GLN A 86 33.75 -17.87 -28.82
C GLN A 86 33.66 -17.80 -30.36
N ALA A 87 32.80 -16.93 -30.89
CA ALA A 87 32.71 -16.71 -32.32
C ALA A 87 34.00 -16.11 -32.90
N GLU A 88 34.57 -15.10 -32.25
CA GLU A 88 35.86 -14.51 -32.64
C GLU A 88 37.00 -15.53 -32.58
N PHE A 89 37.10 -16.31 -31.50
CA PHE A 89 38.10 -17.37 -31.37
C PHE A 89 37.98 -18.39 -32.50
N SER A 90 36.75 -18.82 -32.83
CA SER A 90 36.53 -19.76 -33.93
C SER A 90 36.95 -19.17 -35.27
N GLN A 91 36.68 -17.88 -35.52
CA GLN A 91 37.13 -17.20 -36.73
C GLN A 91 38.66 -17.13 -36.80
N TYR A 92 39.32 -16.70 -35.72
CA TYR A 92 40.78 -16.61 -35.68
C TYR A 92 41.46 -17.98 -35.84
N GLU A 93 40.87 -19.05 -35.30
CA GLU A 93 41.37 -20.40 -35.47
C GLU A 93 41.35 -20.82 -36.95
N GLN A 94 40.27 -20.51 -37.68
CA GLN A 94 40.18 -20.75 -39.12
C GLN A 94 41.25 -19.97 -39.90
N GLU A 95 41.44 -18.69 -39.56
CA GLU A 95 42.45 -17.83 -40.20
C GLU A 95 43.88 -18.32 -39.94
N LEU A 96 44.18 -18.78 -38.73
CA LEU A 96 45.49 -19.35 -38.39
C LEU A 96 45.75 -20.69 -39.09
N VAL A 97 44.75 -21.55 -39.14
CA VAL A 97 44.83 -22.83 -39.87
C VAL A 97 45.13 -22.58 -41.35
N ALA A 98 44.50 -21.58 -41.97
CA ALA A 98 44.81 -21.18 -43.35
C ALA A 98 46.28 -20.72 -43.52
N GLN A 99 46.90 -20.19 -42.47
CA GLN A 99 48.32 -19.83 -42.43
C GLN A 99 49.24 -20.98 -41.95
N SER A 100 48.71 -22.19 -41.76
CA SER A 100 49.43 -23.33 -41.17
C SER A 100 50.01 -23.05 -39.78
N LYS A 101 49.36 -22.17 -39.01
CA LYS A 101 49.69 -21.83 -37.62
C LYS A 101 48.56 -22.29 -36.70
N ALA A 102 48.83 -22.42 -35.40
CA ALA A 102 47.83 -22.82 -34.41
C ALA A 102 47.93 -21.95 -33.14
N PHE A 103 46.83 -21.82 -32.41
CA PHE A 103 46.82 -21.17 -31.11
C PHE A 103 47.57 -21.99 -30.07
N PHE A 104 48.36 -21.32 -29.24
CA PHE A 104 48.93 -21.93 -28.05
C PHE A 104 47.84 -22.04 -26.98
N VAL A 105 47.43 -23.27 -26.67
CA VAL A 105 46.53 -23.54 -25.54
C VAL A 105 47.34 -24.13 -24.41
N GLN A 106 47.51 -23.36 -23.34
CA GLN A 106 48.08 -23.88 -22.11
C GLN A 106 47.06 -24.82 -21.45
N ARG A 107 47.34 -26.12 -21.44
CA ARG A 107 46.56 -27.08 -20.66
C ARG A 107 46.89 -26.90 -19.19
N THR A 108 45.94 -26.40 -18.41
CA THR A 108 45.95 -26.45 -16.94
C THR A 108 45.30 -27.73 -16.45
#